data_AF-A0A7J3SCU6-F1
#
_entry.id   AF-A0A7J3SCU6-F1
#
_cell.length_a   1.000
_cell.length_b   1.000
_cell.length_c   1.000
_cell.angle_alpha   90.00
_cell.angle_beta   90.00
_cell.angle_gamma   90.00
#
_symmetry.space_group_name_H-M   'P 1'
#
loop_
_entity.id
_entity.type
_entity.pdbx_description
1 polymer ?
#
loop_
_entity_poly.entity_id
_entity_poly.type
_entity_poly.pdbx_seq_one_letter_code
_entity_poly.pdbx_strand_id
1 'polypeptide(L)' 'MWGVNDLTELKNKGYATHDFQKMTVEETVNLLKTDLNVGLKQSDAEDRLKQYGYNEIPEKKVHPLIIFVKK' A
#
# COMPACT_ATOMS: atom_id res chain seq x y z
N MET A 1 -6.49 -10.84 14.72
CA MET A 1 -6.16 -11.30 13.35
C MET A 1 -6.46 -10.15 12.41
N TRP A 2 -5.45 -9.36 12.05
CA TRP A 2 -5.65 -8.19 11.18
C TRP A 2 -4.75 -8.32 9.97
N GLY A 3 -5.35 -8.75 8.88
CA GLY A 3 -4.82 -8.82 7.54
C GLY A 3 -6.01 -9.11 6.66
N VAL A 4 -6.29 -8.27 5.66
CA VAL A 4 -7.23 -8.62 4.60
C VAL A 4 -6.65 -9.85 3.94
N ASN A 5 -7.18 -11.03 4.26
CA ASN A 5 -6.63 -12.31 3.83
C ASN A 5 -6.98 -12.65 2.37
N ASP A 6 -7.70 -11.77 1.68
CA ASP A 6 -8.31 -12.10 0.41
C ASP A 6 -8.23 -10.93 -0.60
N LEU A 7 -7.54 -11.17 -1.70
CA LEU A 7 -7.47 -10.28 -2.88
C LEU A 7 -8.87 -9.93 -3.41
N THR A 8 -9.85 -10.80 -3.14
CA THR A 8 -11.25 -10.61 -3.52
C THR A 8 -11.88 -9.40 -2.80
N GLU A 9 -11.51 -9.14 -1.54
CA GLU A 9 -12.03 -7.99 -0.78
C GLU A 9 -11.48 -6.66 -1.29
N LEU A 10 -10.20 -6.63 -1.67
CA LEU A 10 -9.55 -5.46 -2.27
C LEU A 10 -10.14 -5.14 -3.65
N LYS A 11 -10.41 -6.18 -4.45
CA LYS A 11 -11.05 -6.05 -5.76
C LYS A 11 -12.48 -5.51 -5.64
N ASN A 12 -13.26 -5.97 -4.66
CA ASN A 12 -14.62 -5.48 -4.40
C ASN A 12 -14.66 -4.01 -3.95
N LYS A 13 -13.56 -3.50 -3.37
CA LYS A 13 -13.39 -2.07 -3.02
C LYS A 13 -12.87 -1.21 -4.19
N GLY A 14 -12.75 -1.78 -5.40
CA GLY A 14 -12.35 -1.07 -6.61
C GLY A 14 -10.83 -0.89 -6.78
N TYR A 15 -10.02 -1.56 -5.96
CA TYR A 15 -8.57 -1.52 -6.13
C TYR A 15 -8.11 -2.48 -7.23
N ALA A 16 -7.19 -2.04 -8.08
CA ALA A 16 -6.54 -2.90 -9.06
C ALA A 16 -5.59 -3.89 -8.34
N THR A 17 -6.04 -5.12 -8.15
CA THR A 17 -5.26 -6.18 -7.51
C THR A 17 -4.48 -6.96 -8.57
N HIS A 18 -3.16 -6.81 -8.57
CA HIS A 18 -2.25 -7.65 -9.36
C HIS A 18 -1.74 -8.79 -8.49
N ASP A 19 -1.74 -10.01 -9.02
CA ASP A 19 -1.17 -11.18 -8.35
C ASP A 19 0.29 -11.33 -8.74
N PHE A 20 1.17 -10.60 -8.06
CA PHE A 20 2.61 -10.59 -8.34
C PHE A 20 3.27 -11.96 -8.15
N GLN A 21 2.67 -12.90 -7.41
CA GLN A 21 3.23 -14.25 -7.25
C GLN A 21 3.18 -15.06 -8.56
N LYS A 22 2.26 -14.72 -9.47
CA LYS A 22 2.11 -15.40 -10.76
C LYS A 22 2.82 -14.70 -11.92
N MET A 23 3.32 -13.49 -11.68
CA MET A 23 4.00 -12.69 -12.70
C MET A 23 5.48 -13.02 -12.73
N THR A 24 6.07 -12.96 -13.92
CA THR A 24 7.53 -12.97 -14.07
C THR A 24 8.14 -11.68 -13.53
N VAL A 25 9.46 -11.71 -13.29
CA VAL A 25 10.20 -10.52 -12.89
C VAL A 25 10.08 -9.41 -13.93
N GLU A 26 10.19 -9.74 -15.21
CA GLU A 26 10.13 -8.77 -16.31
C GLU A 26 8.75 -8.09 -16.41
N GLU A 27 7.66 -8.87 -16.34
CA GLU A 27 6.30 -8.33 -16.34
C GLU A 27 6.08 -7.41 -15.13
N THR A 28 6.59 -7.80 -13.96
CA THR A 28 6.49 -7.01 -12.73
C THR A 28 7.24 -5.69 -12.85
N VAL A 29 8.46 -5.72 -13.36
CA VAL A 29 9.32 -4.54 -13.52
C VAL A 29 8.72 -3.56 -14.53
N ASN A 30 8.20 -4.08 -15.66
CA ASN A 30 7.53 -3.29 -16.67
C ASN A 30 6.24 -2.65 -16.13
N LEU A 31 5.42 -3.42 -15.39
CA LEU A 31 4.20 -2.91 -14.77
C LEU A 31 4.50 -1.82 -13.73
N LEU A 32 5.50 -2.05 -12.88
CA LEU A 32 5.94 -1.12 -11.85
C LEU A 32 6.79 0.03 -12.40
N LYS A 33 7.10 0.04 -13.69
CA LYS A 33 7.92 1.07 -14.36
C LYS A 33 9.18 1.42 -13.59
N THR A 34 9.92 0.41 -13.15
CA THR A 34 11.17 0.58 -12.39
C THR A 34 12.35 0.03 -13.19
N ASP A 35 13.54 0.51 -12.90
CA ASP A 35 14.78 -0.10 -13.39
C ASP A 35 15.36 -1.02 -12.31
N LEU A 36 15.87 -2.19 -12.69
CA LEU A 36 16.42 -3.16 -11.73
C LEU A 36 17.84 -2.82 -11.25
N ASN A 37 18.61 -2.07 -12.04
CA ASN A 37 19.99 -1.71 -11.73
C ASN A 37 20.06 -0.43 -10.90
N VAL A 38 19.20 0.54 -11.20
CA VAL A 38 19.23 1.86 -10.55
C VAL A 38 18.03 2.13 -9.64
N GLY A 39 16.98 1.30 -9.71
CA GLY A 39 15.76 1.48 -8.92
C GLY A 39 14.87 2.61 -9.43
N LEU A 40 14.15 3.25 -8.51
CA LEU A 40 13.30 4.40 -8.78
C LEU A 40 14.10 5.70 -8.72
N LYS A 41 13.75 6.66 -9.57
CA LYS A 41 14.23 8.02 -9.41
C LYS A 41 13.51 8.69 -8.26
N GLN A 42 14.11 9.72 -7.70
CA GLN A 42 13.50 10.50 -6.63
C GLN A 42 12.12 11.06 -7.03
N SER A 43 11.97 11.55 -8.27
CA SER A 43 10.69 12.02 -8.79
C SER A 43 9.61 10.94 -8.78
N ASP A 44 9.97 9.69 -9.14
CA ASP A 44 9.02 8.56 -9.16
C ASP A 44 8.56 8.23 -7.74
N ALA A 45 9.47 8.30 -6.76
CA ALA A 45 9.13 8.07 -5.36
C ALA A 45 8.22 9.17 -4.80
N GLU A 46 8.50 10.44 -5.12
CA GLU A 46 7.67 11.58 -4.71
C GLU A 46 6.25 11.49 -5.29
N ASP A 47 6.12 11.13 -6.56
CA ASP A 47 4.80 11.00 -7.20
C ASP A 47 4.02 9.82 -6.64
N ARG A 48 4.68 8.70 -6.33
CA ARG A 48 4.06 7.57 -5.63
C ARG A 48 3.60 7.93 -4.23
N LEU A 49 4.39 8.69 -3.46
CA LEU A 49 3.99 9.14 -2.13
C LEU A 49 2.75 10.05 -2.20
N LYS A 50 2.65 10.93 -3.20
CA LYS A 50 1.45 11.75 -3.42
C LYS A 50 0.23 10.89 -3.79
N GLN A 51 0.42 9.85 -4.59
CA GLN A 51 -0.67 9.00 -5.08
C GLN A 51 -1.18 8.00 -4.03
N TYR A 52 -0.26 7.34 -3.32
CA TYR A 52 -0.57 6.20 -2.45
C TYR A 52 -0.43 6.50 -0.95
N GLY A 53 0.28 7.58 -0.59
CA GLY A 53 0.62 7.88 0.79
C GLY A 53 1.81 7.05 1.30
N TYR A 54 2.10 7.20 2.59
CA TYR A 54 3.15 6.44 3.26
C TYR A 54 2.71 5.00 3.50
N ASN A 55 3.66 4.05 3.43
CA ASN A 55 3.44 2.66 3.80
C ASN A 55 3.43 2.49 5.32
N GLU A 56 2.39 3.03 5.97
CA GLU A 56 2.24 3.00 7.42
C GLU A 56 0.84 2.55 7.82
N ILE A 57 0.74 1.95 9.00
CA ILE A 57 -0.55 1.67 9.62
C ILE A 57 -0.87 2.87 10.51
N PRO A 58 -1.91 3.66 10.22
CA PRO A 58 -2.22 4.84 11.00
C PRO A 58 -2.62 4.46 12.42
N GLU A 59 -2.06 5.16 13.41
CA GLU A 59 -2.47 4.99 14.80
C GLU A 59 -3.92 5.43 14.98
N LYS A 60 -4.71 4.61 15.69
CA LYS A 60 -6.07 4.97 16.07
C LYS A 60 -6.04 6.06 17.13
N LYS A 61 -6.19 7.32 16.72
CA LYS A 61 -6.31 8.45 17.64
C LYS A 61 -7.62 8.35 18.42
N VAL A 62 -7.51 8.16 19.73
CA VAL A 62 -8.64 8.27 20.67
C VAL A 62 -8.51 9.60 21.41
N HIS A 63 -9.57 10.40 21.42
CA HIS A 63 -9.55 11.67 22.13
C HIS A 63 -9.29 11.43 23.63
N PRO A 64 -8.36 12.14 24.28
CA PRO A 64 -8.01 11.90 25.68
C PRO A 64 -9.22 11.87 26.62
N LEU A 65 -10.18 12.78 26.42
CA LEU A 65 -11.42 12.81 27.21
C LEU A 65 -12.22 11.49 27.16
N ILE A 66 -12.23 10.79 26.02
CA ILE A 66 -12.92 9.49 25.89
C ILE A 66 -12.20 8.41 26.72
N ILE A 67 -10.87 8.50 26.83
CA ILE A 67 -10.07 7.58 27.66
C ILE A 67 -10.41 7.78 29.14
N PHE A 68 -10.56 9.03 29.59
CA PHE A 68 -10.88 9.34 30.98
C PHE A 68 -12.32 9.00 31.37
N VAL A 69 -13.31 9.15 30.48
CA VAL A 69 -14.74 8.84 30.78
C VAL A 69 -15.01 7.33 30.81
N LYS A 70 -14.21 6.53 30.11
CA LYS A 70 -14.37 5.06 30.07
C LYS A 70 -13.73 4.32 31.25
N LYS A 71 -13.03 5.03 32.14
CA LYS A 71 -12.37 4.47 33.33
C LYS A 71 -13.19 4.77 34.58
#